data_AF-A0A0C5VSJ1-F1
#
_entry.id   AF-A0A0C5VSJ1-F1
#
_cell.length_a   1.000
_cell.length_b   1.000
_cell.length_c   1.000
_cell.angle_alpha   90.00
_cell.angle_beta   90.00
_cell.angle_gamma   90.00
#
_symmetry.space_group_name_H-M   'P 1'
#
loop_
_entity.id
_entity.type
_entity.pdbx_description
1 polymer ?
#
loop_
_entity_poly.entity_id
_entity_poly.type
_entity_poly.pdbx_seq_one_letter_code
_entity_poly.pdbx_strand_id
1 'polypeptide(L)'
;MPVNLTRILQGCAVCLCSLFSQADTILLQQASGLLKQAETLETDSVSVFGNANQLMQQIKTLRADQRNFAGTEQEPRLVQIADVLNDQRQQLQQLGSRLRQHSADLKTQGKALLKDGFLQVWPDRIRLTNTMHLRSDPQPVMAHNTQVRSVHPTMLNRMDSGPDIQQPEDMTMAMPAMGGQQAPEDLDISTFQASRQLHYFAHIEPLDGQGIPLNTIHQWTLWLTDDQGNPVTQARINITGHMPGHVHGLPTQPQVTDELSPGEYRVEGIKFQMTGWWVMQFDVQHADKQDTLTFNLAL
;
A
#
# COMPACT_ATOMS: atom_id res chain seq x y z
N MET A 1 -29.44 66.02 -19.98
CA MET A 1 -30.03 64.77 -20.49
C MET A 1 -29.31 63.60 -19.84
N PRO A 2 -29.97 62.80 -19.00
CA PRO A 2 -29.33 61.73 -18.23
C PRO A 2 -29.25 60.43 -19.04
N VAL A 3 -28.16 59.69 -18.84
CA VAL A 3 -27.86 58.41 -19.49
C VAL A 3 -28.67 57.30 -18.80
N ASN A 4 -29.40 56.53 -19.61
CA ASN A 4 -30.25 55.43 -19.20
C ASN A 4 -29.45 54.12 -19.30
N LEU A 5 -29.07 53.52 -18.16
CA LEU A 5 -28.50 52.17 -18.10
C LEU A 5 -29.65 51.17 -17.96
N THR A 6 -29.95 50.44 -19.04
CA THR A 6 -30.93 49.35 -19.01
C THR A 6 -30.25 48.04 -19.36
N ARG A 7 -30.18 47.16 -18.36
CA ARG A 7 -30.20 45.68 -18.38
C ARG A 7 -29.55 44.96 -19.57
N ILE A 8 -28.46 44.25 -19.28
CA ILE A 8 -28.22 42.90 -19.82
C ILE A 8 -27.86 41.99 -18.63
N LEU A 9 -28.85 41.23 -18.18
CA LEU A 9 -28.71 40.09 -17.27
C LEU A 9 -29.30 38.88 -18.01
N GLN A 10 -28.45 38.00 -18.54
CA GLN A 10 -28.73 36.61 -18.97
C GLN A 10 -27.43 36.07 -19.61
N GLY A 11 -26.79 34.98 -19.18
CA GLY A 11 -27.16 34.02 -18.17
C GLY A 11 -25.92 33.36 -17.54
N CYS A 12 -25.96 33.26 -16.22
CA CYS A 12 -25.19 32.30 -15.44
C CYS A 12 -25.71 30.90 -15.73
N ALA A 13 -24.83 30.03 -16.22
CA ALA A 13 -24.85 28.61 -15.93
C ALA A 13 -23.42 28.22 -15.54
N VAL A 14 -22.93 28.81 -14.45
CA VAL A 14 -21.71 28.32 -13.80
C VAL A 14 -22.14 27.14 -12.94
N CYS A 15 -21.59 25.98 -13.28
CA CYS A 15 -21.70 24.74 -12.56
C CYS A 15 -21.38 24.97 -11.07
N LEU A 16 -22.38 24.83 -10.20
CA LEU A 16 -22.22 24.75 -8.75
C LEU A 16 -21.68 23.35 -8.42
N CYS A 17 -20.38 23.13 -8.60
CA CYS A 17 -19.66 21.98 -8.03
C CYS A 17 -18.17 22.30 -8.09
N SER A 18 -17.64 22.78 -6.95
CA SER A 18 -16.27 22.54 -6.46
C SER A 18 -16.04 23.47 -5.27
N LEU A 19 -16.25 22.95 -4.07
CA LEU A 19 -15.87 23.62 -2.81
C LEU A 19 -14.35 23.54 -2.54
N PHE A 20 -13.56 23.04 -3.49
CA PHE A 20 -12.11 22.87 -3.37
C PHE A 20 -11.39 23.71 -4.43
N SER A 21 -10.42 24.51 -4.00
CA SER A 21 -9.60 25.34 -4.88
C SER A 21 -8.55 24.47 -5.59
N GLN A 22 -8.12 24.87 -6.79
CA GLN A 22 -6.95 24.24 -7.44
C GLN A 22 -5.72 24.26 -6.52
N ALA A 23 -5.57 25.30 -5.69
CA ALA A 23 -4.49 25.40 -4.71
C ALA A 23 -4.51 24.26 -3.68
N ASP A 24 -5.67 23.70 -3.36
CA ASP A 24 -5.84 22.65 -2.35
C ASP A 24 -5.39 21.28 -2.89
N THR A 25 -5.40 21.11 -4.22
CA THR A 25 -5.11 19.83 -4.90
C THR A 25 -3.70 19.72 -5.47
N ILE A 26 -2.89 20.78 -5.41
CA ILE A 26 -1.59 20.86 -6.10
C ILE A 26 -0.61 19.76 -5.66
N LEU A 27 -0.58 19.43 -4.37
CA LEU A 27 0.30 18.38 -3.84
C LEU A 27 -0.10 16.99 -4.34
N LEU A 28 -1.40 16.73 -4.44
CA LEU A 28 -1.93 15.47 -5.00
C LEU A 28 -1.65 15.35 -6.51
N GLN A 29 -1.72 16.46 -7.25
CA GLN A 29 -1.33 16.49 -8.67
C GLN A 29 0.16 16.23 -8.85
N GLN A 30 1.01 16.83 -8.01
CA GLN A 30 2.45 16.57 -8.01
C GLN A 30 2.75 15.11 -7.64
N ALA A 31 2.08 14.57 -6.61
CA ALA A 31 2.18 13.16 -6.23
C ALA A 31 1.82 12.24 -7.41
N SER A 32 0.69 12.49 -8.08
CA SER A 32 0.23 11.78 -9.27
C SER A 32 1.29 11.80 -10.39
N GLY A 33 1.89 12.96 -10.65
CA GLY A 33 2.97 13.11 -11.63
C GLY A 33 4.20 12.26 -11.31
N LEU A 34 4.68 12.32 -10.06
CA LEU A 34 5.84 11.54 -9.62
C LEU A 34 5.57 10.03 -9.66
N LEU A 35 4.39 9.59 -9.23
CA LEU A 35 4.02 8.17 -9.24
C LEU A 35 3.91 7.62 -10.67
N LYS A 36 3.32 8.37 -11.61
CA LYS A 36 3.25 7.99 -13.04
C LYS A 36 4.64 7.94 -13.68
N GLN A 37 5.51 8.90 -13.34
CA GLN A 37 6.91 8.87 -13.80
C GLN A 37 7.66 7.64 -13.26
N ALA A 38 7.44 7.30 -11.98
CA ALA A 38 8.03 6.11 -11.40
C ALA A 38 7.56 4.81 -12.07
N GLU A 39 6.27 4.68 -12.41
CA GLU A 39 5.74 3.52 -13.14
C GLU A 39 6.37 3.38 -14.54
N THR A 40 6.60 4.52 -15.22
CA THR A 40 7.30 4.54 -16.50
C THR A 40 8.74 4.02 -16.36
N LEU A 41 9.49 4.53 -15.37
CA LEU A 41 10.86 4.08 -15.11
C LEU A 41 10.94 2.60 -14.70
N GLU A 42 9.95 2.11 -13.95
CA GLU A 42 9.86 0.70 -13.61
C GLU A 42 9.67 -0.16 -14.87
N THR A 43 8.75 0.25 -15.75
CA THR A 43 8.49 -0.41 -17.03
C THR A 43 9.73 -0.42 -17.93
N ASP A 44 10.43 0.71 -18.03
CA ASP A 44 11.69 0.82 -18.75
C ASP A 44 12.75 -0.11 -18.16
N SER A 45 12.85 -0.19 -16.83
CA SER A 45 13.80 -1.09 -16.16
C SER A 45 13.54 -2.55 -16.53
N VAL A 46 12.27 -2.98 -16.57
CA VAL A 46 11.88 -4.35 -16.94
C VAL A 46 12.29 -4.64 -18.38
N SER A 47 12.07 -3.70 -19.30
CA SER A 47 12.51 -3.80 -20.70
C SER A 47 14.03 -3.94 -20.81
N VAL A 48 14.78 -3.10 -20.09
CA VAL A 48 16.26 -3.13 -20.06
C VAL A 48 16.79 -4.47 -19.52
N PHE A 49 16.20 -4.99 -18.45
CA PHE A 49 16.57 -6.32 -17.93
C PHE A 49 16.20 -7.44 -18.91
N GLY A 50 15.08 -7.29 -19.63
CA GLY A 50 14.70 -8.18 -20.73
C GLY A 50 15.80 -8.27 -21.80
N ASN A 51 16.31 -7.12 -22.25
CA ASN A 51 17.41 -7.05 -23.21
C ASN A 51 18.71 -7.67 -22.67
N ALA A 52 19.05 -7.39 -21.40
CA ALA A 52 20.22 -8.01 -20.76
C ALA A 52 20.09 -9.56 -20.70
N ASN A 53 18.89 -10.07 -20.44
CA ASN A 53 18.62 -11.50 -20.44
C ASN A 53 18.73 -12.13 -21.83
N GLN A 54 18.32 -11.41 -22.88
CA GLN A 54 18.52 -11.86 -24.26
C GLN A 54 20.02 -11.97 -24.60
N LEU A 55 20.83 -10.96 -24.24
CA LEU A 55 22.28 -11.01 -24.43
C LEU A 55 22.92 -12.18 -23.66
N MET A 56 22.46 -12.45 -22.44
CA MET A 56 22.92 -13.61 -21.66
C MET A 56 22.70 -14.93 -22.42
N GLN A 57 21.55 -15.11 -23.07
CA GLN A 57 21.28 -16.31 -23.87
C GLN A 57 22.19 -16.39 -25.11
N GLN A 58 22.41 -15.26 -25.80
CA GLN A 58 23.34 -15.22 -26.93
C GLN A 58 24.77 -15.58 -26.53
N ILE A 59 25.26 -15.02 -25.41
CA ILE A 59 26.58 -15.35 -24.84
C ILE A 59 26.67 -16.83 -24.50
N LYS A 60 25.61 -17.42 -23.94
CA LYS A 60 25.56 -18.85 -23.62
C LYS A 60 25.73 -19.71 -24.88
N THR A 61 25.06 -19.35 -25.98
CA THR A 61 25.21 -20.03 -27.27
C THR A 61 26.62 -19.86 -27.84
N LEU A 62 27.15 -18.63 -27.88
CA LEU A 62 28.51 -18.37 -28.38
C LEU A 62 29.58 -19.14 -27.60
N ARG A 63 29.45 -19.23 -26.27
CA ARG A 63 30.37 -20.03 -25.43
C ARG A 63 30.21 -21.53 -25.64
N ALA A 64 29.04 -22.01 -26.06
CA ALA A 64 28.86 -23.40 -26.47
C ALA A 64 29.54 -23.66 -27.81
N ASP A 65 29.36 -22.76 -28.78
CA ASP A 65 30.02 -22.84 -30.08
C ASP A 65 31.54 -22.74 -29.95
N GLN A 66 32.04 -21.84 -29.10
CA GLN A 66 33.48 -21.72 -28.80
C GLN A 66 34.08 -23.08 -28.40
N ARG A 67 33.39 -23.85 -27.55
CA ARG A 67 33.85 -25.20 -27.15
C ARG A 67 33.91 -26.18 -28.32
N ASN A 68 33.02 -26.05 -29.30
CA ASN A 68 33.00 -26.89 -30.50
C ASN A 68 34.11 -26.51 -31.49
N PHE A 69 34.53 -25.25 -31.50
CA PHE A 69 35.58 -24.71 -32.38
C PHE A 69 36.94 -24.54 -31.69
N ALA A 70 37.16 -25.20 -30.55
CA ALA A 70 38.40 -25.07 -29.78
C ALA A 70 39.65 -25.45 -30.61
N GLY A 71 40.68 -24.61 -30.56
CA GLY A 71 41.93 -24.79 -31.31
C GLY A 71 41.87 -24.39 -32.79
N THR A 72 40.73 -23.88 -33.26
CA THR A 72 40.57 -23.38 -34.65
C THR A 72 40.83 -21.87 -34.73
N GLU A 73 41.08 -21.36 -35.95
CA GLU A 73 41.19 -19.91 -36.19
C GLU A 73 39.91 -19.12 -35.83
N GLN A 74 38.77 -19.80 -35.68
CA GLN A 74 37.48 -19.18 -35.35
C GLN A 74 37.31 -18.93 -33.84
N GLU A 75 38.03 -19.65 -32.98
CA GLU A 75 37.89 -19.54 -31.52
C GLU A 75 38.12 -18.11 -31.00
N PRO A 76 39.22 -17.40 -31.35
CA PRO A 76 39.47 -16.05 -30.83
C PRO A 76 38.37 -15.06 -31.19
N ARG A 77 37.76 -15.23 -32.37
CA ARG A 77 36.65 -14.38 -32.82
C ARG A 77 35.40 -14.61 -31.99
N LEU A 78 35.06 -15.85 -31.66
CA LEU A 78 33.90 -16.18 -30.82
C LEU A 78 34.07 -15.64 -29.40
N VAL A 79 35.29 -15.74 -28.84
CA VAL A 79 35.63 -15.16 -27.54
C VAL A 79 35.43 -13.64 -27.56
N GLN A 80 36.01 -12.95 -28.54
CA GLN A 80 35.89 -11.50 -28.66
C GLN A 80 34.43 -11.03 -28.76
N ILE A 81 33.59 -11.74 -29.54
CA ILE A 81 32.16 -11.41 -29.65
C ILE A 81 31.47 -11.65 -28.29
N ALA A 82 31.74 -12.77 -27.63
CA ALA A 82 31.14 -13.09 -26.33
C ALA A 82 31.52 -12.06 -25.26
N ASP A 83 32.75 -11.55 -25.26
CA ASP A 83 33.21 -10.53 -24.33
C ASP A 83 32.53 -9.18 -24.58
N VAL A 84 32.44 -8.73 -25.84
CA VAL A 84 31.72 -7.50 -26.20
C VAL A 84 30.24 -7.57 -25.78
N LEU A 85 29.57 -8.69 -26.04
CA LEU A 85 28.18 -8.87 -25.62
C LEU A 85 28.06 -8.92 -24.08
N ASN A 86 29.05 -9.47 -23.38
CA ASN A 86 29.05 -9.48 -21.93
C ASN A 86 29.21 -8.07 -21.35
N ASP A 87 30.06 -7.23 -21.94
CA ASP A 87 30.21 -5.83 -21.54
C ASP A 87 28.90 -5.04 -21.75
N GLN A 88 28.26 -5.22 -22.91
CA GLN A 88 26.93 -4.63 -23.18
C GLN A 88 25.87 -5.10 -22.18
N ARG A 89 25.86 -6.41 -21.88
CA ARG A 89 24.95 -6.98 -20.87
C ARG A 89 25.17 -6.36 -19.50
N GLN A 90 26.43 -6.17 -19.07
CA GLN A 90 26.75 -5.53 -17.79
C GLN A 90 26.27 -4.08 -17.75
N GLN A 91 26.47 -3.32 -18.84
CA GLN A 91 25.97 -1.94 -18.94
C GLN A 91 24.44 -1.87 -18.84
N LEU A 92 23.72 -2.79 -19.51
CA LEU A 92 22.26 -2.87 -19.41
C LEU A 92 21.82 -3.21 -17.98
N GLN A 93 22.49 -4.14 -17.30
CA GLN A 93 22.17 -4.46 -15.90
C GLN A 93 22.35 -3.24 -14.99
N GLN A 94 23.44 -2.49 -15.14
CA GLN A 94 23.69 -1.27 -14.38
C GLN A 94 22.65 -0.19 -14.68
N LEU A 95 22.25 -0.03 -15.95
CA LEU A 95 21.17 0.89 -16.33
C LEU A 95 19.83 0.48 -15.68
N GLY A 96 19.45 -0.80 -15.78
CA GLY A 96 18.22 -1.32 -15.18
C GLY A 96 18.17 -1.09 -13.67
N SER A 97 19.28 -1.32 -12.96
CA SER A 97 19.38 -1.05 -11.52
C SER A 97 19.22 0.42 -11.19
N ARG A 98 19.82 1.33 -11.98
CA ARG A 98 19.65 2.79 -11.79
C ARG A 98 18.22 3.24 -12.03
N LEU A 99 17.55 2.70 -13.05
CA LEU A 99 16.14 3.01 -13.33
C LEU A 99 15.23 2.57 -12.18
N ARG A 100 15.44 1.36 -11.63
CA ARG A 100 14.70 0.88 -10.44
C ARG A 100 14.93 1.75 -9.22
N GLN A 101 16.18 2.15 -8.96
CA GLN A 101 16.49 3.03 -7.85
C GLN A 101 15.78 4.38 -8.01
N HIS A 102 15.84 4.99 -9.19
CA HIS A 102 15.15 6.25 -9.47
C HIS A 102 13.62 6.11 -9.34
N SER A 103 13.04 5.02 -9.85
CA SER A 103 11.63 4.66 -9.65
C SER A 103 11.26 4.61 -8.16
N ALA A 104 12.08 3.95 -7.33
CA ALA A 104 11.87 3.87 -5.89
C ALA A 104 11.95 5.24 -5.19
N ASP A 105 12.91 6.09 -5.58
CA ASP A 105 13.07 7.43 -5.04
C ASP A 105 11.85 8.31 -5.36
N LEU A 106 11.35 8.26 -6.60
CA LEU A 106 10.14 8.98 -7.01
C LEU A 106 8.88 8.45 -6.32
N LYS A 107 8.75 7.13 -6.13
CA LYS A 107 7.64 6.55 -5.36
C LYS A 107 7.64 7.06 -3.93
N THR A 108 8.81 7.17 -3.31
CA THR A 108 8.95 7.67 -1.94
C THR A 108 8.52 9.13 -1.85
N GLN A 109 9.00 9.98 -2.77
CA GLN A 109 8.62 11.39 -2.84
C GLN A 109 7.12 11.56 -3.15
N GLY A 110 6.59 10.81 -4.11
CA GLY A 110 5.18 10.83 -4.48
C GLY A 110 4.27 10.43 -3.32
N LYS A 111 4.61 9.40 -2.55
CA LYS A 111 3.85 8.99 -1.35
C LYS A 111 3.88 10.05 -0.24
N ALA A 112 5.01 10.73 -0.05
CA ALA A 112 5.09 11.83 0.92
C ALA A 112 4.16 12.99 0.53
N LEU A 113 4.23 13.44 -0.73
CA LEU A 113 3.33 14.48 -1.24
C LEU A 113 1.86 14.04 -1.23
N LEU A 114 1.60 12.75 -1.44
CA LEU A 114 0.25 12.20 -1.35
C LEU A 114 -0.33 12.42 0.04
N LYS A 115 0.41 12.02 1.07
CA LYS A 115 0.01 12.23 2.47
C LYS A 115 -0.22 13.72 2.76
N ASP A 116 0.72 14.58 2.40
CA ASP A 116 0.62 16.02 2.65
C ASP A 116 -0.58 16.64 1.92
N GLY A 117 -0.85 16.18 0.69
CA GLY A 117 -2.00 16.60 -0.10
C GLY A 117 -3.33 16.22 0.54
N PHE A 118 -3.46 15.01 1.09
CA PHE A 118 -4.67 14.61 1.82
C PHE A 118 -4.92 15.48 3.05
N LEU A 119 -3.87 15.80 3.81
CA LEU A 119 -3.95 16.69 4.98
C LEU A 119 -4.33 18.13 4.58
N GLN A 120 -4.00 18.54 3.36
CA GLN A 120 -4.39 19.84 2.82
C GLN A 120 -5.85 19.87 2.33
N VAL A 121 -6.32 18.81 1.65
CA VAL A 121 -7.70 18.74 1.13
C VAL A 121 -8.72 18.59 2.27
N TRP A 122 -8.41 17.79 3.29
CA TRP A 122 -9.29 17.56 4.44
C TRP A 122 -8.63 17.95 5.77
N PRO A 123 -8.40 19.27 5.99
CA PRO A 123 -7.82 19.75 7.23
C PRO A 123 -8.73 19.42 8.41
N ASP A 124 -8.13 19.03 9.54
CA ASP A 124 -8.80 18.70 10.81
C ASP A 124 -9.78 17.51 10.77
N ARG A 125 -9.97 16.88 9.61
CA ARG A 125 -10.80 15.66 9.46
C ARG A 125 -9.98 14.39 9.58
N ILE A 126 -8.78 14.39 8.99
CA ILE A 126 -7.84 13.28 9.09
C ILE A 126 -7.14 13.36 10.44
N ARG A 127 -7.26 12.30 11.23
CA ARG A 127 -6.69 12.20 12.58
C ARG A 127 -5.46 11.30 12.59
N LEU A 128 -5.43 10.29 11.73
CA LEU A 128 -4.39 9.28 11.71
C LEU A 128 -3.39 9.52 10.58
N THR A 129 -2.19 10.00 10.93
CA THR A 129 -1.09 10.19 9.95
C THR A 129 -0.10 9.02 9.91
N ASN A 130 -0.26 8.06 10.81
CA ASN A 130 0.63 6.91 11.01
C ASN A 130 -0.10 5.62 10.66
N THR A 131 0.51 4.47 10.93
CA THR A 131 -0.07 3.17 10.62
C THR A 131 -1.24 2.88 11.56
N MET A 132 -2.18 2.06 11.10
CA MET A 132 -3.24 1.56 12.00
C MET A 132 -2.69 0.47 12.91
N HIS A 133 -3.04 0.55 14.19
CA HIS A 133 -2.63 -0.39 15.22
C HIS A 133 -3.84 -0.96 15.94
N LEU A 134 -3.68 -2.13 16.58
CA LEU A 134 -4.69 -2.64 17.50
C LEU A 134 -4.94 -1.66 18.65
N ARG A 135 -6.21 -1.54 19.01
CA ARG A 135 -6.60 -0.88 20.25
C ARG A 135 -6.08 -1.69 21.43
N SER A 136 -5.34 -1.04 22.32
CA SER A 136 -4.97 -1.60 23.61
C SER A 136 -6.20 -1.59 24.53
N ASP A 137 -7.15 -2.50 24.30
CA ASP A 137 -8.23 -2.72 25.28
C ASP A 137 -7.68 -3.55 26.46
N PRO A 138 -8.01 -3.21 27.72
CA PRO A 138 -7.63 -4.00 28.90
C PRO A 138 -8.38 -5.35 28.99
N GLN A 139 -9.00 -5.81 27.89
CA GLN A 139 -9.74 -7.07 27.87
C GLN A 139 -8.76 -8.25 27.82
N PRO A 140 -8.89 -9.24 28.72
CA PRO A 140 -8.02 -10.40 28.72
C PRO A 140 -8.22 -11.14 27.41
N VAL A 141 -7.16 -11.24 26.62
CA VAL A 141 -7.10 -12.04 25.39
C VAL A 141 -7.25 -13.50 25.82
N MET A 142 -8.47 -14.00 25.95
CA MET A 142 -8.70 -15.43 26.11
C MET A 142 -8.43 -16.09 24.76
N ALA A 143 -7.24 -16.65 24.61
CA ALA A 143 -6.93 -17.52 23.50
C ALA A 143 -7.98 -18.64 23.44
N HIS A 144 -8.75 -18.69 22.35
CA HIS A 144 -9.71 -19.75 22.08
C HIS A 144 -8.97 -21.05 21.70
N ASN A 145 -8.15 -21.59 22.60
CA ASN A 145 -7.61 -22.96 22.52
C ASN A 145 -6.93 -23.46 23.80
N THR A 146 -7.06 -22.77 24.94
CA THR A 146 -6.62 -23.36 26.21
C THR A 146 -7.61 -24.46 26.60
N GLN A 147 -7.22 -25.72 26.40
CA GLN A 147 -7.84 -26.83 27.12
C GLN A 147 -7.72 -26.55 28.61
N VAL A 148 -8.80 -26.12 29.24
CA VAL A 148 -8.89 -26.08 30.70
C VAL A 148 -8.85 -27.52 31.19
N ARG A 149 -7.65 -28.03 31.45
CA ARG A 149 -7.50 -29.25 32.24
C ARG A 149 -7.96 -28.90 33.65
N SER A 150 -9.15 -29.35 34.00
CA SER A 150 -9.64 -29.34 35.37
C SER A 150 -8.71 -30.21 36.23
N VAL A 151 -7.77 -29.56 36.93
CA VAL A 151 -6.97 -30.21 37.95
C VAL A 151 -7.77 -30.27 39.25
N HIS A 152 -8.04 -31.50 39.70
CA HIS A 152 -8.75 -31.80 40.94
C HIS A 152 -7.92 -31.33 42.17
N PRO A 153 -8.55 -30.78 43.23
CA PRO A 153 -7.85 -30.21 44.37
C PRO A 153 -7.36 -31.30 45.34
N THR A 154 -6.42 -32.13 44.93
CA THR A 154 -5.70 -33.02 45.87
C THR A 154 -4.39 -33.52 45.27
N MET A 155 -3.38 -32.65 45.18
CA MET A 155 -1.99 -33.08 45.07
C MET A 155 -1.14 -32.21 45.99
N LEU A 156 -0.50 -32.87 46.96
CA LEU A 156 0.37 -32.29 47.97
C LEU A 156 1.67 -31.74 47.35
N ASN A 157 2.15 -30.62 47.92
CA ASN A 157 3.46 -29.99 47.71
C ASN A 157 4.63 -30.96 47.55
N ARG A 158 5.66 -30.57 46.77
CA ARG A 158 7.06 -30.42 47.25
C ARG A 158 8.07 -29.98 46.16
N MET A 159 8.76 -28.86 46.46
CA MET A 159 10.14 -28.42 46.08
C MET A 159 10.43 -28.11 44.59
N ASP A 160 11.32 -27.21 44.18
CA ASP A 160 12.41 -26.47 44.84
C ASP A 160 12.71 -25.19 44.03
N SER A 161 13.35 -24.25 44.72
CA SER A 161 14.03 -23.02 44.32
C SER A 161 14.70 -23.03 42.92
N GLY A 162 14.42 -22.00 42.11
CA GLY A 162 15.19 -21.59 40.93
C GLY A 162 15.47 -20.08 40.99
N PRO A 163 16.60 -19.59 40.44
CA PRO A 163 17.20 -18.35 40.89
C PRO A 163 16.43 -17.11 40.44
N ASP A 164 16.49 -16.12 41.32
CA ASP A 164 16.10 -14.73 41.13
C ASP A 164 16.76 -14.17 39.85
N ILE A 165 15.95 -13.92 38.82
CA ILE A 165 16.37 -13.13 37.66
C ILE A 165 15.74 -11.76 37.80
N GLN A 166 16.60 -10.81 38.13
CA GLN A 166 16.38 -9.37 38.11
C GLN A 166 15.59 -8.96 36.87
N GLN A 167 14.48 -8.26 37.08
CA GLN A 167 13.75 -7.55 36.02
C GLN A 167 14.66 -6.47 35.44
N PRO A 168 14.87 -6.42 34.11
CA PRO A 168 15.25 -5.19 33.45
C PRO A 168 13.95 -4.42 33.17
N GLU A 169 13.77 -3.31 33.87
CA GLU A 169 12.88 -2.23 33.44
C GLU A 169 13.47 -1.59 32.19
N ASP A 170 13.11 -2.11 31.02
CA ASP A 170 12.98 -1.43 29.72
C ASP A 170 12.79 -2.47 28.62
N MET A 171 11.58 -3.03 28.57
CA MET A 171 11.12 -3.83 27.45
C MET A 171 9.85 -3.16 26.92
N THR A 172 10.02 -2.21 26.01
CA THR A 172 9.01 -1.93 24.98
C THR A 172 8.52 -3.27 24.45
N MET A 173 7.19 -3.49 24.53
CA MET A 173 6.52 -4.69 24.06
C MET A 173 6.77 -4.89 22.56
N ALA A 174 7.89 -5.49 22.20
CA ALA A 174 8.10 -6.06 20.88
C ALA A 174 7.12 -7.22 20.77
N MET A 175 6.02 -7.00 20.03
CA MET A 175 4.95 -7.97 19.79
C MET A 175 5.52 -9.34 19.38
N PRO A 176 5.37 -10.39 20.20
CA PRO A 176 5.65 -11.75 19.77
C PRO A 176 4.32 -12.44 19.41
N ALA A 177 3.84 -12.25 18.18
CA ALA A 177 2.76 -13.07 17.62
C ALA A 177 2.65 -13.01 16.07
N MET A 178 3.76 -12.92 15.33
CA MET A 178 3.78 -13.24 13.88
C MET A 178 3.82 -14.76 13.66
N GLY A 179 2.97 -15.50 14.38
CA GLY A 179 2.93 -16.96 14.33
C GLY A 179 2.37 -17.46 13.00
N GLY A 180 3.25 -17.74 12.03
CA GLY A 180 2.93 -18.46 10.79
C GLY A 180 2.67 -17.61 9.55
N GLN A 181 2.64 -16.27 9.67
CA GLN A 181 2.48 -15.39 8.52
C GLN A 181 3.83 -14.83 8.08
N GLN A 182 4.30 -15.24 6.91
CA GLN A 182 5.48 -14.65 6.26
C GLN A 182 5.08 -13.35 5.56
N ALA A 183 4.81 -12.30 6.34
CA ALA A 183 4.69 -10.96 5.78
C ALA A 183 6.06 -10.51 5.21
N PRO A 184 6.11 -9.85 4.05
CA PRO A 184 7.35 -9.23 3.56
C PRO A 184 7.93 -8.25 4.58
N GLU A 185 9.27 -8.18 4.68
CA GLU A 185 9.95 -7.24 5.58
C GLU A 185 9.67 -5.77 5.24
N ASP A 186 9.41 -5.49 3.95
CA ASP A 186 9.16 -4.16 3.38
C ASP A 186 7.67 -3.90 3.11
N LEU A 187 6.78 -4.61 3.81
CA LEU A 187 5.33 -4.49 3.64
C LEU A 187 4.86 -3.04 3.92
N ASP A 188 4.26 -2.43 2.90
CA ASP A 188 3.68 -1.09 3.03
C ASP A 188 2.35 -1.13 3.80
N ILE A 189 2.42 -0.75 5.07
CA ILE A 189 1.29 -0.61 6.00
C ILE A 189 0.79 0.85 6.14
N SER A 190 1.14 1.71 5.18
CA SER A 190 0.65 3.08 5.11
C SER A 190 -0.87 3.12 5.00
N THR A 191 -1.48 4.07 5.71
CA THR A 191 -2.90 4.41 5.62
C THR A 191 -3.21 5.34 4.46
N PHE A 192 -2.21 5.80 3.71
CA PHE A 192 -2.34 6.54 2.45
C PHE A 192 -1.87 5.65 1.30
N GLN A 193 -2.71 5.42 0.31
CA GLN A 193 -2.42 4.52 -0.80
C GLN A 193 -2.85 5.08 -2.15
N ALA A 194 -2.12 4.65 -3.18
CA ALA A 194 -2.49 4.85 -4.58
C ALA A 194 -3.09 3.57 -5.15
N SER A 195 -4.07 3.72 -6.03
CA SER A 195 -4.68 2.59 -6.72
C SER A 195 -3.72 2.01 -7.76
N ARG A 196 -3.97 0.78 -8.18
CA ARG A 196 -3.06 0.02 -9.06
C ARG A 196 -2.73 0.74 -10.37
N GLN A 197 -3.69 1.42 -10.98
CA GLN A 197 -3.54 2.18 -12.23
C GLN A 197 -3.44 3.69 -12.01
N LEU A 198 -3.20 4.12 -10.75
CA LEU A 198 -3.07 5.52 -10.36
C LEU A 198 -4.28 6.38 -10.78
N HIS A 199 -5.47 5.78 -10.83
CA HIS A 199 -6.72 6.50 -11.08
C HIS A 199 -7.30 7.16 -9.83
N TYR A 200 -7.00 6.58 -8.66
CA TYR A 200 -7.48 7.04 -7.38
C TYR A 200 -6.37 7.05 -6.34
N PHE A 201 -6.49 7.96 -5.39
CA PHE A 201 -5.73 7.93 -4.15
C PHE A 201 -6.67 7.91 -2.98
N ALA A 202 -6.25 7.29 -1.88
CA ALA A 202 -7.10 7.18 -0.71
C ALA A 202 -6.35 7.21 0.61
N HIS A 203 -7.08 7.61 1.65
CA HIS A 203 -6.71 7.46 3.04
C HIS A 203 -7.80 6.71 3.82
N ILE A 204 -7.43 5.86 4.76
CA ILE A 204 -8.37 5.17 5.65
C ILE A 204 -7.99 5.32 7.13
N GLU A 205 -8.99 5.51 7.98
CA GLU A 205 -8.81 5.50 9.44
C GLU A 205 -10.03 4.93 10.18
N PRO A 206 -9.89 4.37 11.39
CA PRO A 206 -11.02 4.03 12.23
C PRO A 206 -11.81 5.29 12.61
N LEU A 207 -13.14 5.25 12.50
CA LEU A 207 -14.00 6.43 12.68
C LEU A 207 -13.83 7.11 14.06
N ASP A 208 -13.56 6.32 15.10
CA ASP A 208 -13.33 6.82 16.45
C ASP A 208 -11.87 7.27 16.70
N GLY A 209 -10.95 6.98 15.78
CA GLY A 209 -9.53 7.32 15.89
C GLY A 209 -8.76 6.57 16.99
N GLN A 210 -9.36 5.57 17.65
CA GLN A 210 -8.79 4.91 18.84
C GLN A 210 -8.13 3.55 18.53
N GLY A 211 -7.69 3.35 17.28
CA GLY A 211 -7.14 2.07 16.82
C GLY A 211 -8.21 1.01 16.56
N ILE A 212 -7.79 -0.15 16.07
CA ILE A 212 -8.68 -1.20 15.58
C ILE A 212 -9.05 -2.15 16.73
N PRO A 213 -10.33 -2.29 17.09
CA PRO A 213 -10.75 -3.26 18.10
C PRO A 213 -10.78 -4.69 17.51
N LEU A 214 -10.32 -5.67 18.29
CA LEU A 214 -10.36 -7.08 17.89
C LEU A 214 -11.74 -7.69 18.21
N ASN A 215 -12.20 -8.61 17.36
CA ASN A 215 -13.45 -9.36 17.51
C ASN A 215 -14.73 -8.51 17.60
N THR A 216 -14.63 -7.22 17.30
CA THR A 216 -15.72 -6.25 17.43
C THR A 216 -16.01 -5.59 16.09
N ILE A 217 -17.29 -5.46 15.74
CA ILE A 217 -17.71 -4.72 14.55
C ILE A 217 -17.47 -3.24 14.79
N HIS A 218 -16.81 -2.58 13.85
CA HIS A 218 -16.50 -1.16 13.90
C HIS A 218 -16.61 -0.51 12.51
N GLN A 219 -16.36 0.79 12.47
CA GLN A 219 -16.53 1.64 11.29
C GLN A 219 -15.23 2.36 10.97
N TRP A 220 -14.96 2.56 9.69
CA TRP A 220 -13.85 3.36 9.20
C TRP A 220 -14.37 4.54 8.38
N THR A 221 -13.53 5.55 8.23
CA THR A 221 -13.67 6.59 7.21
C THR A 221 -12.69 6.31 6.08
N LEU A 222 -13.15 6.46 4.84
CA LEU A 222 -12.36 6.41 3.62
C LEU A 222 -12.42 7.77 2.95
N TRP A 223 -11.28 8.43 2.78
CA TRP A 223 -11.15 9.58 1.89
C TRP A 223 -10.64 9.15 0.53
N LEU A 224 -11.24 9.67 -0.55
CA LEU A 224 -10.97 9.24 -1.92
C LEU A 224 -10.82 10.46 -2.84
N THR A 225 -9.73 10.51 -3.59
CA THR A 225 -9.48 11.50 -4.65
C THR A 225 -9.20 10.83 -5.99
N ASP A 226 -9.42 11.57 -7.07
CA ASP A 226 -8.98 11.18 -8.42
C ASP A 226 -7.49 11.50 -8.64
N ASP A 227 -6.99 11.18 -9.84
CA ASP A 227 -5.61 11.41 -10.22
C ASP A 227 -5.23 12.89 -10.40
N GLN A 228 -6.18 13.81 -10.21
CA GLN A 228 -6.02 15.26 -10.20
C GLN A 228 -6.20 15.85 -8.78
N GLY A 229 -6.41 15.01 -7.77
CA GLY A 229 -6.60 15.40 -6.38
C GLY A 229 -8.01 15.87 -6.03
N ASN A 230 -8.98 15.78 -6.96
CA ASN A 230 -10.36 16.17 -6.66
C ASN A 230 -11.04 15.07 -5.85
N PRO A 231 -11.81 15.42 -4.81
CA PRO A 231 -12.64 14.46 -4.10
C PRO A 231 -13.61 13.73 -5.04
N VAL A 232 -13.62 12.40 -4.98
CA VAL A 232 -14.49 11.57 -5.82
C VAL A 232 -15.81 11.34 -5.10
N THR A 233 -16.89 11.90 -5.62
CA THR A 233 -18.24 11.76 -5.05
C THR A 233 -19.03 10.63 -5.70
N GLN A 234 -19.96 10.01 -4.98
CA GLN A 234 -20.87 8.99 -5.50
C GLN A 234 -20.17 7.77 -6.15
N ALA A 235 -18.98 7.41 -5.68
CA ALA A 235 -18.28 6.22 -6.13
C ALA A 235 -19.02 4.95 -5.69
N ARG A 236 -19.04 3.93 -6.55
CA ARG A 236 -19.40 2.57 -6.15
C ARG A 236 -18.15 1.86 -5.64
N ILE A 237 -18.17 1.43 -4.39
CA ILE A 237 -17.00 0.87 -3.72
C ILE A 237 -17.35 -0.48 -3.14
N ASN A 238 -16.73 -1.54 -3.66
CA ASN A 238 -16.82 -2.88 -3.08
C ASN A 238 -15.61 -3.12 -2.18
N ILE A 239 -15.84 -3.72 -1.01
CA ILE A 239 -14.81 -3.89 0.01
C ILE A 239 -14.65 -5.37 0.30
N THR A 240 -13.41 -5.84 0.23
CA THR A 240 -13.05 -7.20 0.63
C THR A 240 -11.86 -7.16 1.57
N GLY A 241 -11.71 -8.20 2.40
CA GLY A 241 -10.59 -8.33 3.30
C GLY A 241 -10.21 -9.79 3.47
N HIS A 242 -8.90 -10.06 3.46
CA HIS A 242 -8.36 -11.40 3.65
C HIS A 242 -7.03 -11.36 4.38
N MET A 243 -6.60 -12.52 4.86
CA MET A 243 -5.39 -12.69 5.65
C MET A 243 -4.43 -13.60 4.88
N PRO A 244 -3.44 -13.13 4.10
CA PRO A 244 -2.67 -13.96 3.14
C PRO A 244 -2.04 -15.23 3.72
N GLY A 245 -1.62 -15.21 5.00
CA GLY A 245 -1.10 -16.40 5.69
C GLY A 245 -2.16 -17.41 6.15
N HIS A 246 -3.44 -17.17 5.91
CA HIS A 246 -4.56 -18.00 6.32
C HIS A 246 -5.66 -18.01 5.23
N VAL A 247 -6.36 -19.14 5.03
CA VAL A 247 -7.39 -19.24 3.96
C VAL A 247 -8.74 -18.68 4.40
N HIS A 248 -8.73 -17.56 5.13
CA HIS A 248 -9.93 -16.94 5.68
C HIS A 248 -10.03 -15.46 5.30
N GLY A 249 -11.24 -15.06 4.90
CA GLY A 249 -11.62 -13.67 4.71
C GLY A 249 -12.14 -13.04 6.00
N LEU A 250 -12.65 -11.82 5.90
CA LEU A 250 -13.42 -11.22 6.98
C LEU A 250 -14.64 -12.09 7.33
N PRO A 251 -15.01 -12.20 8.62
CA PRO A 251 -16.23 -12.87 9.06
C PRO A 251 -17.51 -12.06 8.76
N THR A 252 -17.35 -10.87 8.18
CA THR A 252 -18.40 -9.91 7.84
C THR A 252 -18.23 -9.43 6.41
N GLN A 253 -19.21 -8.69 5.90
CA GLN A 253 -19.15 -8.06 4.58
C GLN A 253 -19.23 -6.55 4.75
N PRO A 254 -18.09 -5.84 4.86
CA PRO A 254 -18.09 -4.39 5.01
C PRO A 254 -18.70 -3.70 3.79
N GLN A 255 -19.35 -2.56 4.01
CA GLN A 255 -19.99 -1.78 2.96
C GLN A 255 -19.81 -0.28 3.21
N VAL A 256 -19.76 0.50 2.13
CA VAL A 256 -19.96 1.94 2.21
C VAL A 256 -21.45 2.18 2.45
N THR A 257 -21.79 2.85 3.55
CA THR A 257 -23.20 3.14 3.90
C THR A 257 -23.57 4.59 3.71
N ASP A 258 -22.59 5.48 3.58
CA ASP A 258 -22.81 6.92 3.48
C ASP A 258 -21.62 7.65 2.87
N GLU A 259 -21.90 8.80 2.26
CA GLU A 259 -20.91 9.79 1.86
C GLU A 259 -21.10 11.02 2.77
N LEU A 260 -20.20 11.18 3.74
CA LEU A 260 -20.29 12.17 4.81
C LEU A 260 -20.05 13.61 4.31
N SER A 261 -19.15 13.72 3.34
CA SER A 261 -18.78 14.94 2.62
C SER A 261 -18.15 14.53 1.28
N PRO A 262 -17.92 15.45 0.32
CA PRO A 262 -17.35 15.08 -0.96
C PRO A 262 -16.08 14.25 -0.81
N GLY A 263 -16.10 13.02 -1.32
CA GLY A 263 -14.98 12.08 -1.26
C GLY A 263 -14.70 11.46 0.11
N GLU A 264 -15.51 11.72 1.13
CA GLU A 264 -15.41 11.13 2.47
C GLU A 264 -16.54 10.11 2.68
N TYR A 265 -16.19 8.84 2.79
CA TYR A 265 -17.12 7.72 2.87
C TYR A 265 -17.09 7.04 4.24
N ARG A 266 -18.28 6.71 4.77
CA ARG A 266 -18.41 5.87 5.95
C ARG A 266 -18.46 4.40 5.54
N VAL A 267 -17.48 3.64 6.03
CA VAL A 267 -17.39 2.19 5.84
C VAL A 267 -17.82 1.50 7.13
N GLU A 268 -18.83 0.64 7.06
CA GLU A 268 -19.35 -0.08 8.21
C GLU A 268 -19.22 -1.59 8.06
N GLY A 269 -19.28 -2.31 9.18
CA GLY A 269 -19.30 -3.77 9.18
C GLY A 269 -17.90 -4.41 9.18
N ILE A 270 -16.85 -3.67 9.51
CA ILE A 270 -15.49 -4.22 9.60
C ILE A 270 -15.32 -4.99 10.92
N LYS A 271 -14.79 -6.21 10.85
CA LYS A 271 -14.45 -7.01 12.03
C LYS A 271 -13.22 -7.88 11.74
N PHE A 272 -12.17 -7.71 12.53
CA PHE A 272 -11.01 -8.62 12.52
C PHE A 272 -11.18 -9.66 13.62
N GLN A 273 -10.96 -10.92 13.28
CA GLN A 273 -11.12 -12.05 14.21
C GLN A 273 -9.80 -12.53 14.83
N MET A 274 -8.68 -12.15 14.23
CA MET A 274 -7.34 -12.55 14.62
C MET A 274 -6.36 -11.40 14.38
N THR A 275 -5.31 -11.34 15.19
CA THR A 275 -4.13 -10.51 14.96
C THR A 275 -3.33 -11.05 13.77
N GLY A 276 -2.52 -10.21 13.15
CA GLY A 276 -1.64 -10.56 12.04
C GLY A 276 -1.73 -9.60 10.84
N TRP A 277 -1.13 -10.01 9.73
CA TRP A 277 -1.19 -9.34 8.45
C TRP A 277 -2.54 -9.56 7.77
N TRP A 278 -3.28 -8.45 7.61
CA TRP A 278 -4.51 -8.36 6.83
C TRP A 278 -4.32 -7.50 5.59
N VAL A 279 -5.03 -7.86 4.53
CA VAL A 279 -5.10 -7.11 3.27
C VAL A 279 -6.54 -6.70 3.05
N MET A 280 -6.78 -5.39 2.98
CA MET A 280 -8.07 -4.79 2.67
C MET A 280 -8.04 -4.25 1.24
N GLN A 281 -9.00 -4.64 0.43
CA GLN A 281 -9.14 -4.19 -0.96
C GLN A 281 -10.42 -3.40 -1.13
N PHE A 282 -10.30 -2.27 -1.82
CA PHE A 282 -11.40 -1.39 -2.19
C PHE A 282 -11.42 -1.30 -3.72
N ASP A 283 -12.40 -1.97 -4.33
CA ASP A 283 -12.64 -1.87 -5.77
C ASP A 283 -13.53 -0.67 -6.02
N VAL A 284 -12.95 0.37 -6.61
CA VAL A 284 -13.60 1.67 -6.83
C VAL A 284 -14.03 1.76 -8.28
N GLN A 285 -15.29 2.11 -8.49
CA GLN A 285 -15.84 2.46 -9.79
C GLN A 285 -16.49 3.84 -9.72
N HIS A 286 -16.01 4.76 -10.55
CA HIS A 286 -16.56 6.09 -10.71
C HIS A 286 -16.43 6.53 -12.17
N ALA A 287 -17.51 7.07 -12.74
CA ALA A 287 -17.63 7.32 -14.17
C ALA A 287 -17.25 6.08 -15.02
N ASP A 288 -16.29 6.22 -15.92
CA ASP A 288 -15.74 5.19 -16.81
C ASP A 288 -14.45 4.53 -16.28
N LYS A 289 -13.98 4.93 -15.09
CA LYS A 289 -12.75 4.41 -14.48
C LYS A 289 -13.07 3.39 -13.39
N GLN A 290 -12.39 2.24 -13.45
CA GLN A 290 -12.39 1.22 -12.41
C GLN A 290 -10.94 0.93 -12.00
N ASP A 291 -10.68 0.90 -10.70
CA ASP A 291 -9.35 0.58 -10.17
C ASP A 291 -9.47 0.05 -8.73
N THR A 292 -8.39 -0.54 -8.22
CA THR A 292 -8.35 -1.18 -6.90
C THR A 292 -7.32 -0.50 -6.01
N LEU A 293 -7.74 -0.13 -4.80
CA LEU A 293 -6.86 0.29 -3.71
C LEU A 293 -6.62 -0.91 -2.79
N THR A 294 -5.38 -1.08 -2.32
CA THR A 294 -5.00 -2.15 -1.39
C THR A 294 -4.30 -1.55 -0.19
N PHE A 295 -4.77 -1.89 1.02
CA PHE A 295 -4.17 -1.50 2.28
C PHE A 295 -3.72 -2.75 3.05
N ASN A 296 -2.46 -2.76 3.49
CA ASN A 296 -1.96 -3.77 4.40
C ASN A 296 -2.04 -3.28 5.83
N LEU A 297 -2.42 -4.16 6.74
CA LEU A 297 -2.50 -3.88 8.18
C LEU A 297 -1.68 -4.93 8.91
N ALA A 298 -0.86 -4.48 9.86
CA ALA A 298 -0.23 -5.33 10.85
C ALA A 298 -0.96 -5.12 12.18
N LEU A 299 -1.90 -6.02 12.49
CA LEU A 299 -2.72 -5.97 13.69
C LEU A 299 -2.12 -6.80 14.82
#